data_AF-A0A955EJM1-F1
#
_entry.id   AF-A0A955EJM1-F1
#
_cell.length_a   1.000
_cell.length_b   1.000
_cell.length_c   1.000
_cell.angle_alpha   90.00
_cell.angle_beta   90.00
_cell.angle_gamma   90.00
#
_symmetry.space_group_name_H-M   'P 1'
#
loop_
_entity.id
_entity.type
_entity.pdbx_description
1 polymer ?
#
loop_
_entity_poly.entity_id
_entity_poly.type
_entity_poly.pdbx_seq_one_letter_code
_entity_poly.pdbx_strand_id
1 'polypeptide(L)' 'MQIRGHGIDLVDVSRIRTMVEDHGERFLARIFTAAERDYAARSTKREVEHLAARFAA' A
#
# COMPACT_ATOMS: atom_id res chain seq x y z
N MET A 1 11.72 -29.63 -6.23
CA MET A 1 11.55 -28.40 -5.41
C MET A 1 10.13 -28.41 -4.87
N GLN A 2 9.94 -28.32 -3.55
CA GLN A 2 8.62 -28.46 -2.91
C GLN A 2 8.09 -27.08 -2.52
N ILE A 3 6.82 -26.80 -2.81
CA ILE A 3 6.15 -25.56 -2.39
C ILE A 3 6.10 -25.55 -0.85
N ARG A 4 6.61 -24.49 -0.22
CA ARG A 4 6.66 -24.32 1.23
C ARG A 4 5.44 -23.59 1.80
N GLY A 5 4.73 -22.83 0.96
CA GLY A 5 3.51 -22.10 1.33
C GLY A 5 2.99 -21.26 0.15
N HIS A 6 1.73 -20.82 0.25
CA HIS A 6 1.08 -19.92 -0.70
C HIS A 6 0.17 -18.95 0.09
N GLY A 7 0.13 -17.69 -0.32
CA GLY A 7 -0.72 -16.66 0.25
C GLY A 7 -1.34 -15.82 -0.86
N ILE A 8 -2.55 -15.35 -0.59
CA ILE A 8 -3.30 -14.40 -1.41
C ILE A 8 -3.91 -13.36 -0.47
N ASP A 9 -3.87 -12.10 -0.87
CA ASP A 9 -4.58 -11.03 -0.19
C ASP A 9 -5.38 -10.19 -1.20
N LEU A 10 -6.43 -9.56 -0.70
CA LEU A 10 -7.28 -8.67 -1.47
C LEU A 10 -7.58 -7.43 -0.64
N VAL A 11 -7.25 -6.27 -1.20
CA VAL A 11 -7.50 -4.97 -0.58
C VAL A 11 -8.35 -4.08 -1.48
N ASP A 12 -9.30 -3.39 -0.87
CA ASP A 12 -10.05 -2.34 -1.53
C ASP A 12 -9.23 -1.04 -1.57
N VAL A 13 -8.99 -0.52 -2.76
CA VAL A 13 -8.25 0.75 -2.97
C VAL A 13 -8.96 1.92 -2.26
N SER A 14 -10.29 1.93 -2.21
CA SER A 14 -11.05 2.97 -1.54
C SER A 14 -10.81 2.98 -0.03
N ARG A 15 -10.62 1.80 0.59
CA ARG A 15 -10.27 1.69 2.01
C ARG A 15 -8.90 2.31 2.29
N ILE A 16 -7.91 2.07 1.43
CA ILE A 16 -6.57 2.66 1.58
C ILE A 16 -6.64 4.17 1.40
N ARG A 17 -7.44 4.66 0.44
CA ARG A 17 -7.71 6.09 0.27
C ARG A 17 -8.21 6.73 1.57
N THR A 18 -9.28 6.19 2.13
CA THR A 18 -9.88 6.71 3.37
C THR A 18 -8.87 6.68 4.53
N MET A 19 -8.07 5.63 4.67
CA MET A 19 -7.04 5.57 5.72
C MET A 19 -5.97 6.65 5.54
N VAL A 20 -5.55 6.93 4.31
CA VAL A 20 -4.60 8.02 4.04
C VAL A 20 -5.24 9.37 4.33
N GLU A 21 -6.49 9.58 3.95
CA GLU A 21 -7.23 10.83 4.19
C GLU A 21 -7.46 11.07 5.70
N ASP A 22 -7.87 10.05 6.45
CA ASP A 22 -8.22 10.15 7.87
C ASP A 22 -6.99 10.22 8.80
N HIS A 23 -5.85 9.64 8.40
CA HIS A 23 -4.69 9.45 9.28
C HIS A 23 -3.38 10.03 8.74
N GLY A 24 -3.31 10.36 7.45
CA GLY A 24 -2.17 10.99 6.81
C GLY A 24 -0.85 10.28 7.08
N GLU A 25 0.17 11.07 7.44
CA GLU A 25 1.54 10.59 7.62
C GLU A 25 1.68 9.52 8.70
N ARG A 26 0.82 9.52 9.74
CA ARG A 26 0.89 8.50 10.79
C ARG A 26 0.60 7.12 10.24
N PHE A 27 -0.36 6.99 9.33
CA PHE A 27 -0.65 5.73 8.65
C PHE A 27 0.48 5.38 7.68
N LEU A 28 0.89 6.34 6.86
CA LEU A 28 1.93 6.12 5.85
C LEU A 28 3.27 5.67 6.45
N ALA A 29 3.72 6.31 7.53
CA ALA A 29 4.97 5.98 8.21
C ALA A 29 4.92 4.66 8.97
N ARG A 30 3.72 4.21 9.39
CA ARG A 30 3.55 2.95 10.11
C ARG A 30 3.56 1.74 9.18
N ILE A 31 3.03 1.90 7.97
CA ILE A 31 2.77 0.77 7.06
C ILE A 31 3.80 0.69 5.94
N PHE A 32 4.26 1.82 5.42
CA PHE A 32 5.14 1.85 4.26
C PHE A 32 6.53 2.35 4.63
N THR A 33 7.55 1.77 4.01
CA THR A 33 8.91 2.30 4.08
C THR A 33 9.03 3.61 3.30
N ALA A 34 10.09 4.39 3.54
CA ALA A 34 10.34 5.63 2.79
C ALA A 34 10.42 5.40 1.27
N ALA A 35 11.11 4.34 0.85
CA ALA A 35 11.26 4.01 -0.57
C ALA A 35 9.92 3.65 -1.25
N GLU A 36 8.98 3.04 -0.52
CA GLU A 36 7.65 2.69 -1.05
C GLU A 36 6.76 3.93 -1.17
N ARG A 37 6.83 4.85 -0.20
CA ARG A 37 6.15 6.15 -0.28
C ARG A 37 6.67 6.95 -1.47
N ASP A 38 7.99 7.02 -1.63
CA ASP A 38 8.62 7.70 -2.77
C ASP A 38 8.19 7.07 -4.10
N TYR A 39 8.14 5.73 -4.17
CA TYR A 39 7.67 5.03 -5.36
C TYR A 39 6.21 5.35 -5.68
N ALA A 40 5.31 5.31 -4.68
CA ALA A 40 3.90 5.61 -4.87
C ALA A 40 3.70 7.05 -5.38
N ALA A 41 4.41 8.01 -4.78
CA ALA A 41 4.34 9.43 -5.12
C ALA A 41 4.84 9.78 -6.53
N ARG A 42 5.57 8.89 -7.22
CA ARG A 42 6.00 9.11 -8.63
C ARG A 42 4.82 9.26 -9.60
N SER A 43 3.63 8.80 -9.22
CA SER A 43 2.42 8.96 -10.03
C SER A 43 1.26 9.41 -9.14
N THR A 44 1.04 10.72 -9.07
CA THR A 44 -0.06 11.32 -8.29
C THR A 44 -1.43 10.74 -8.64
N LYS A 45 -1.66 10.39 -9.91
CA LYS A 45 -2.92 9.76 -10.36
C LYS A 45 -3.11 8.34 -9.82
N ARG A 46 -2.03 7.61 -9.54
CA ARG A 46 -2.05 6.19 -9.15
C ARG A 46 -1.47 5.91 -7.77
N GLU A 47 -1.26 6.97 -7.00
CA GLU A 47 -0.54 6.89 -5.72
C GLU A 47 -1.25 5.93 -4.76
N VAL A 48 -2.58 6.04 -4.64
CA VAL A 48 -3.37 5.18 -3.75
C VAL A 48 -3.39 3.74 -4.25
N GLU A 49 -3.48 3.50 -5.56
CA GLU A 49 -3.40 2.15 -6.12
C GLU A 49 -2.05 1.51 -5.85
N HIS A 50 -0.95 2.28 -5.93
CA HIS A 50 0.38 1.79 -5.58
C HIS A 50 0.50 1.46 -4.10
N LEU A 51 -0.04 2.32 -3.21
CA LEU A 51 -0.06 2.05 -1.78
C LEU A 51 -0.92 0.81 -1.46
N ALA A 52 -2.06 0.64 -2.12
CA ALA A 52 -2.90 -0.54 -1.96
C ALA A 52 -2.20 -1.82 -2.44
N ALA A 53 -1.55 -1.79 -3.60
CA ALA A 53 -0.79 -2.93 -4.09
C ALA A 53 0.36 -3.32 -3.14
N ARG A 54 0.97 -2.35 -2.46
CA ARG A 54 1.99 -2.60 -1.42
C ARG A 54 1.39 -3.13 -0.13
N PHE A 55 0.20 -2.67 0.24
CA PHE A 55 -0.50 -3.14 1.43
C PHE A 55 -0.85 -4.63 1.35
N ALA A 56 -1.21 -5.11 0.17
CA ALA A 56 -1.62 -6.50 -0.06
C ALA A 56 -0.46 -7.48 -0.34
N ALA A 57 0.79 -6.99 -0.36
CA ALA A 57 1.97 -7.77 -0.75
C ALA A 57 2.61 -8.56 0.39
#